data_AF-A0A7V3YM22-F1
#
_entry.id   AF-A0A7V3YM22-F1
#
_cell.length_a   1.000
_cell.length_b   1.000
_cell.length_c   1.000
_cell.angle_alpha   90.00
_cell.angle_beta   90.00
_cell.angle_gamma   90.00
#
_symmetry.space_group_name_H-M   'P 1'
#
loop_
_entity.id
_entity.type
_entity.pdbx_description
1 polymer ?
#
loop_
_entity_poly.entity_id
_entity_poly.type
_entity_poly.pdbx_seq_one_letter_code
_entity_poly.pdbx_strand_id
1 'polypeptide(L)'
;MRKTVGDSVKREGFCDIGGQALIEGVMMRSPHRLAMAVRRPDGSIVLEVREEVPLSRRSPFFALPVIRGMVGLIDSLVVGLRALSYSAQVALDEEHRLTGFDIGLALLLALGLFVGLFVALPTFLTSLLDRFLRSTVVYNLMEGAIRIGVFLLYLLVISNLRDIRRVFEY
;
A
#
# COMPACT_ATOMS: atom_id res chain seq x y z
N MET A 1 -10.56 -45.59 13.30
CA MET A 1 -11.27 -44.39 13.79
C MET A 1 -10.58 -43.13 13.27
N ARG A 2 -10.88 -42.69 12.04
CA ARG A 2 -10.57 -41.36 11.48
C ARG A 2 -11.72 -41.01 10.57
N LYS A 3 -12.55 -40.04 10.98
CA LYS A 3 -13.83 -39.72 10.34
C LYS A 3 -13.61 -39.10 8.96
N THR A 4 -14.45 -39.57 8.06
CA THR A 4 -14.76 -39.13 6.71
C THR A 4 -15.00 -37.62 6.60
N VAL A 5 -14.22 -36.95 5.76
CA VAL A 5 -14.53 -35.60 5.24
C VAL A 5 -15.33 -35.79 3.94
N GLY A 6 -16.61 -36.04 4.12
CA GLY A 6 -17.61 -36.01 3.06
C GLY A 6 -18.85 -35.39 3.67
N ASP A 7 -19.05 -34.09 3.44
CA ASP A 7 -20.34 -33.46 3.14
C ASP A 7 -20.29 -31.95 3.41
N SER A 8 -20.23 -31.19 2.32
CA SER A 8 -21.02 -29.95 2.10
C SER A 8 -20.55 -29.23 0.84
N VAL A 9 -20.52 -29.94 -0.30
CA VAL A 9 -20.48 -29.28 -1.61
C VAL A 9 -21.87 -28.70 -1.84
N LYS A 10 -22.08 -27.43 -1.43
CA LYS A 10 -23.37 -26.75 -1.55
C LYS A 10 -23.24 -25.57 -2.53
N ARG A 11 -23.85 -25.80 -3.71
CA ARG A 11 -24.18 -24.88 -4.81
C ARG A 11 -23.01 -24.31 -5.62
N GLU A 12 -22.92 -24.78 -6.86
CA GLU A 12 -22.23 -24.09 -7.97
C GLU A 12 -22.90 -22.72 -8.21
N GLY A 13 -22.43 -21.72 -7.48
CA GLY A 13 -22.62 -20.32 -7.80
C GLY A 13 -21.25 -19.71 -8.05
N PHE A 14 -21.15 -18.78 -9.00
CA PHE A 14 -19.93 -17.99 -9.20
C PHE A 14 -19.52 -17.36 -7.86
N CYS A 15 -18.38 -17.80 -7.33
CA CYS A 15 -17.77 -17.20 -6.16
C CYS A 15 -16.79 -16.15 -6.67
N ASP A 16 -17.10 -14.87 -6.42
CA ASP A 16 -16.18 -13.77 -6.72
C ASP A 16 -14.97 -13.92 -5.79
N ILE A 17 -13.86 -14.42 -6.35
CA ILE A 17 -12.59 -14.57 -5.66
C ILE A 17 -11.62 -13.55 -6.26
N GLY A 18 -11.10 -12.69 -5.40
CA GLY A 18 -10.02 -11.76 -5.73
C GLY A 18 -8.76 -12.09 -4.96
N GLY A 19 -7.64 -11.48 -5.32
CA GLY A 19 -6.39 -11.64 -4.59
C GLY A 19 -5.53 -10.39 -4.57
N GLN A 20 -4.55 -10.37 -3.68
CA GLN A 20 -3.54 -9.34 -3.56
C GLN A 20 -2.18 -10.01 -3.32
N ALA A 21 -1.12 -9.48 -3.92
CA ALA A 21 0.25 -9.84 -3.57
C ALA A 21 0.58 -9.30 -2.17
N LEU A 22 1.26 -10.13 -1.37
CA LEU A 22 1.77 -9.77 -0.05
C LEU A 22 3.30 -9.82 -0.07
N ILE A 23 3.94 -9.30 0.98
CA ILE A 23 5.39 -9.43 1.14
C ILE A 23 5.68 -10.92 1.39
N GLU A 24 6.45 -11.54 0.49
CA GLU A 24 6.77 -12.98 0.55
C GLU A 24 5.54 -13.91 0.57
N GLY A 25 4.41 -13.48 -0.01
CA GLY A 25 3.16 -14.22 0.08
C GLY A 25 2.05 -13.79 -0.87
N VAL A 26 0.91 -14.46 -0.73
CA VAL A 26 -0.32 -14.19 -1.51
C VAL A 26 -1.54 -14.19 -0.61
N MET A 27 -2.51 -13.35 -0.95
CA MET A 27 -3.82 -13.28 -0.33
C MET A 27 -4.90 -13.64 -1.34
N MET A 28 -5.85 -14.47 -0.93
CA MET A 28 -7.08 -14.75 -1.67
C MET A 28 -8.28 -14.38 -0.80
N ARG A 29 -9.24 -13.67 -1.39
CA ARG A 29 -10.45 -13.19 -0.72
C ARG A 29 -11.67 -13.71 -1.43
N SER A 30 -12.49 -14.44 -0.68
CA SER A 30 -13.85 -14.82 -1.07
C SER A 30 -14.86 -13.91 -0.36
N PRO A 31 -16.16 -13.97 -0.70
CA PRO A 31 -17.17 -13.14 -0.05
C PRO A 31 -17.29 -13.35 1.47
N HIS A 32 -16.81 -14.48 2.00
CA HIS A 32 -17.00 -14.87 3.42
C HIS A 32 -15.70 -15.25 4.13
N ARG A 33 -14.59 -15.42 3.39
CA ARG A 33 -13.30 -15.86 3.93
C ARG A 33 -12.14 -15.13 3.27
N LEU A 34 -11.13 -14.84 4.07
CA LEU A 34 -9.82 -14.36 3.68
C LEU A 34 -8.79 -15.46 3.95
N ALA A 35 -7.95 -15.79 2.99
CA ALA A 35 -6.85 -16.73 3.14
C ALA A 35 -5.54 -16.04 2.76
N MET A 36 -4.53 -16.12 3.63
CA MET A 36 -3.20 -15.55 3.43
C MET A 36 -2.17 -16.67 3.57
N ALA A 37 -1.27 -16.79 2.59
CA ALA A 37 -0.14 -17.70 2.63
C ALA A 37 1.15 -16.88 2.54
N VAL A 38 1.98 -16.92 3.58
CA VAL A 38 3.21 -16.13 3.68
C VAL A 38 4.38 -17.05 4.01
N ARG A 39 5.49 -16.88 3.30
CA ARG A 39 6.74 -17.60 3.55
C ARG A 39 7.54 -16.90 4.66
N ARG A 40 7.93 -17.67 5.69
CA ARG A 40 8.83 -17.22 6.75
C ARG A 40 10.30 -17.23 6.30
N PRO A 41 11.20 -16.54 7.03
CA PRO A 41 12.65 -16.61 6.80
C PRO A 41 13.22 -18.04 6.84
N ASP A 42 12.64 -18.92 7.66
CA ASP A 42 13.02 -20.34 7.79
C ASP A 42 12.59 -21.20 6.58
N GLY A 43 11.89 -20.62 5.61
CA GLY A 43 11.38 -21.30 4.42
C GLY A 43 10.04 -22.01 4.63
N SER A 44 9.48 -22.02 5.85
CA SER A 44 8.14 -22.57 6.12
C SER A 44 7.04 -21.62 5.61
N ILE A 45 5.89 -22.17 5.23
CA ILE A 45 4.72 -21.38 4.80
C ILE A 45 3.68 -21.35 5.92
N VAL A 46 3.29 -20.16 6.33
CA VAL A 46 2.19 -19.94 7.27
C VAL A 46 0.92 -19.68 6.48
N LEU A 47 -0.11 -20.48 6.77
CA LEU A 47 -1.45 -20.27 6.25
C LEU A 47 -2.33 -19.70 7.37
N GLU A 48 -2.92 -18.55 7.11
CA GLU A 48 -3.94 -17.96 7.96
C GLU A 48 -5.25 -17.82 7.20
N VAL A 49 -6.33 -18.39 7.76
CA VAL A 49 -7.67 -18.28 7.20
C VAL A 49 -8.59 -17.62 8.22
N ARG A 50 -9.25 -16.54 7.82
CA ARG A 50 -10.19 -15.79 8.67
C ARG A 50 -11.55 -15.70 7.99
N GLU A 51 -12.61 -15.76 8.80
CA GLU A 51 -13.96 -15.44 8.32
C GLU A 51 -14.14 -13.92 8.34
N GLU A 52 -14.50 -13.34 7.20
CA GLU A 52 -14.62 -11.90 7.06
C GLU A 52 -15.90 -11.56 6.30
N VAL A 53 -16.78 -10.80 6.96
CA VAL A 53 -18.04 -10.33 6.38
C VAL A 53 -17.84 -8.88 5.94
N PRO A 54 -18.04 -8.54 4.65
CA PRO A 54 -17.83 -7.18 4.13
C PRO A 54 -18.65 -6.14 4.89
N LEU A 55 -18.07 -4.96 5.13
CA LEU A 55 -18.75 -3.83 5.77
C LEU A 55 -20.09 -3.46 5.08
N SER A 56 -20.16 -3.59 3.75
CA SER A 56 -21.36 -3.31 2.95
C SER A 56 -22.56 -4.23 3.24
N ARG A 57 -22.34 -5.39 3.88
CA ARG A 57 -23.40 -6.32 4.31
C ARG A 57 -23.81 -6.16 5.77
N ARG A 58 -23.12 -5.33 6.55
CA ARG A 58 -23.42 -5.12 7.98
C ARG A 58 -24.64 -4.25 8.22
N SER A 59 -24.98 -3.34 7.29
CA SER A 59 -26.17 -2.50 7.42
C SER A 59 -26.80 -2.20 6.06
N PRO A 60 -28.13 -1.99 6.00
CA PRO A 60 -28.83 -1.60 4.77
C PRO A 60 -28.41 -0.22 4.26
N PHE A 61 -27.91 0.65 5.15
CA PHE A 61 -27.41 1.97 4.78
C PHE A 61 -26.13 1.88 3.93
N PHE A 62 -25.24 0.95 4.24
CA PHE A 62 -23.99 0.76 3.48
C PHE A 62 -24.19 0.03 2.13
N ALA A 63 -25.42 -0.40 1.82
CA ALA A 63 -25.76 -1.07 0.58
C ALA A 63 -26.29 -0.12 -0.51
N LEU A 64 -26.55 1.16 -0.19
CA LEU A 64 -26.98 2.18 -1.15
C LEU A 64 -25.94 2.35 -2.27
N PRO A 65 -26.30 2.48 -3.56
CA PRO A 65 -25.39 2.31 -4.70
C PRO A 65 -24.12 3.21 -4.68
N VAL A 66 -24.26 4.48 -4.26
CA VAL A 66 -23.11 5.41 -4.14
C VAL A 66 -22.26 5.08 -2.90
N ILE A 67 -22.91 4.85 -1.76
CA ILE A 67 -22.26 4.55 -0.48
C ILE A 67 -21.56 3.19 -0.53
N ARG A 68 -22.16 2.22 -1.23
CA ARG A 68 -21.66 0.85 -1.43
C ARG A 68 -20.30 0.86 -2.11
N GLY A 69 -20.10 1.71 -3.11
CA GLY A 69 -18.80 1.85 -3.78
C GLY A 69 -17.72 2.35 -2.82
N MET A 70 -18.00 3.45 -2.10
CA MET A 70 -17.07 4.01 -1.12
C MET A 70 -16.75 3.01 0.02
N VAL A 71 -17.78 2.38 0.59
CA VAL A 71 -17.63 1.39 1.65
C VAL A 71 -16.84 0.18 1.15
N GLY A 72 -17.09 -0.29 -0.07
CA GLY A 72 -16.33 -1.40 -0.67
C GLY A 72 -14.85 -1.06 -0.89
N LEU A 73 -14.55 0.17 -1.30
CA LEU A 73 -13.17 0.65 -1.42
C LEU A 73 -12.47 0.70 -0.06
N ILE A 74 -13.11 1.32 0.94
CA ILE A 74 -12.56 1.42 2.30
C ILE A 74 -12.35 0.02 2.90
N ASP A 75 -13.32 -0.87 2.76
CA ASP A 75 -13.24 -2.26 3.23
C ASP A 75 -12.07 -2.99 2.56
N SER A 76 -11.91 -2.86 1.24
CA SER A 76 -10.79 -3.48 0.50
C SER A 76 -9.44 -2.90 0.91
N LEU A 77 -9.35 -1.58 1.11
CA LEU A 77 -8.13 -0.91 1.56
C LEU A 77 -7.74 -1.37 2.97
N VAL A 78 -8.69 -1.40 3.91
CA VAL A 78 -8.45 -1.83 5.29
C VAL A 78 -8.00 -3.29 5.33
N VAL A 79 -8.66 -4.17 4.57
CA VAL A 79 -8.26 -5.59 4.47
C VAL A 79 -6.87 -5.73 3.85
N GLY A 80 -6.61 -5.04 2.75
CA GLY A 80 -5.30 -5.07 2.07
C GLY A 80 -4.16 -4.58 2.95
N LEU A 81 -4.36 -3.47 3.68
CA LEU A 81 -3.37 -2.96 4.63
C LEU A 81 -3.13 -3.92 5.80
N ARG A 82 -4.18 -4.55 6.33
CA ARG A 82 -4.04 -5.56 7.39
C ARG A 82 -3.26 -6.77 6.90
N ALA A 83 -3.55 -7.25 5.70
CA ALA A 83 -2.86 -8.40 5.12
C ALA A 83 -1.37 -8.09 4.83
N LEU A 84 -1.07 -6.89 4.31
CA LEU A 84 0.31 -6.43 4.14
C LEU A 84 1.06 -6.36 5.47
N SER A 85 0.44 -5.75 6.48
CA SER A 85 1.03 -5.65 7.82
C SER A 85 1.27 -7.03 8.45
N TYR A 86 0.32 -7.95 8.29
CA TYR A 86 0.48 -9.33 8.74
C TYR A 86 1.64 -10.03 8.00
N SER A 87 1.70 -9.92 6.67
CA SER A 87 2.77 -10.54 5.89
C SER A 87 4.15 -10.00 6.25
N ALA A 88 4.26 -8.68 6.49
CA ALA A 88 5.50 -8.09 6.97
C ALA A 88 5.91 -8.67 8.33
N GLN A 89 4.97 -8.81 9.28
CA GLN A 89 5.26 -9.35 10.60
C GLN A 89 5.66 -10.84 10.59
N VAL A 90 5.16 -11.62 9.62
CA VAL A 90 5.52 -13.04 9.47
C VAL A 90 6.82 -13.22 8.68
N ALA A 91 7.08 -12.34 7.72
CA ALA A 91 8.30 -12.35 6.92
C ALA A 91 9.52 -11.78 7.67
N LEU A 92 9.30 -11.00 8.73
CA LEU A 92 10.34 -10.52 9.63
C LEU A 92 10.52 -11.50 10.80
N ASP A 93 11.77 -11.76 11.21
CA ASP A 93 12.05 -12.55 12.41
C ASP A 93 11.46 -11.88 13.67
N GLU A 94 11.19 -12.68 14.72
CA GLU A 94 10.57 -12.18 15.96
C GLU A 94 11.34 -11.02 16.62
N GLU A 95 12.66 -10.94 16.40
CA GLU A 95 13.52 -9.82 16.83
C GLU A 95 13.30 -8.51 16.07
N HIS A 96 12.73 -8.56 14.85
CA HIS A 96 12.52 -7.41 13.97
C HIS A 96 11.04 -7.01 13.83
N ARG A 97 10.20 -7.34 14.82
CA ARG A 97 8.81 -6.85 14.85
C ARG A 97 8.79 -5.32 14.91
N LEU A 98 8.43 -4.71 13.79
CA LEU A 98 8.17 -3.28 13.70
C LEU A 98 7.00 -2.93 14.62
N THR A 99 7.26 -2.09 15.61
CA THR A 99 6.23 -1.58 16.52
C THR A 99 5.34 -0.60 15.75
N GLY A 100 4.07 -0.43 16.17
CA GLY A 100 3.20 0.59 15.56
C GLY A 100 3.80 2.00 15.60
N PHE A 101 4.67 2.26 16.58
CA PHE A 101 5.49 3.47 16.65
C PHE A 101 6.51 3.57 15.51
N ASP A 102 7.20 2.49 15.15
CA ASP A 102 8.20 2.48 14.08
C ASP A 102 7.56 2.76 12.72
N ILE A 103 6.39 2.17 12.48
CA ILE A 103 5.58 2.43 11.28
C ILE A 103 5.13 3.90 11.26
N GLY A 104 4.63 4.41 12.39
CA GLY A 104 4.22 5.80 12.53
C GLY A 104 5.37 6.79 12.30
N LEU A 105 6.55 6.48 12.85
CA LEU A 105 7.76 7.28 12.70
C LEU A 105 8.26 7.25 11.24
N ALA A 106 8.30 6.07 10.61
CA ALA A 106 8.67 5.93 9.20
C ALA A 106 7.74 6.74 8.29
N LEU A 107 6.43 6.71 8.57
CA LEU A 107 5.44 7.48 7.82
C LEU A 107 5.64 9.00 8.01
N LEU A 108 5.89 9.43 9.25
CA LEU A 108 6.15 10.83 9.57
C LEU A 108 7.44 11.32 8.90
N LEU A 109 8.51 10.53 8.92
CA LEU A 109 9.77 10.83 8.24
C LEU A 109 9.58 10.88 6.72
N ALA A 110 8.85 9.93 6.14
CA ALA A 110 8.58 9.92 4.70
C ALA A 110 7.77 11.15 4.27
N LEU A 111 6.76 11.54 5.05
CA LEU A 111 5.96 12.73 4.80
C LEU A 111 6.81 14.01 4.97
N GLY A 112 7.63 14.07 6.02
CA GLY A 112 8.56 15.19 6.25
C GLY A 112 9.57 15.34 5.11
N LEU A 113 10.15 14.24 4.65
CA LEU A 113 11.06 14.22 3.50
C LEU A 113 10.32 14.64 2.22
N PHE A 114 9.09 14.18 2.01
CA PHE A 114 8.29 14.58 0.87
C PHE A 114 8.03 16.10 0.85
N VAL A 115 7.57 16.67 1.97
CA VAL A 115 7.36 18.12 2.08
C VAL A 115 8.67 18.88 1.91
N GLY A 116 9.75 18.39 2.53
CA GLY A 116 11.09 18.95 2.42
C GLY A 116 11.58 19.00 0.97
N LEU A 117 11.52 17.86 0.27
CA LEU A 117 12.09 17.70 -1.06
C LEU A 117 11.21 18.30 -2.17
N PHE A 118 9.89 18.17 -2.09
CA PHE A 118 8.99 18.57 -3.18
C PHE A 118 8.30 19.92 -2.99
N VAL A 119 8.26 20.46 -1.77
CA VAL A 119 7.61 21.75 -1.49
C VAL A 119 8.62 22.77 -1.01
N ALA A 120 9.34 22.49 0.09
CA ALA A 120 10.25 23.44 0.70
C ALA A 120 11.49 23.69 -0.19
N LEU A 121 12.11 22.62 -0.70
CA LEU A 121 13.34 22.73 -1.49
C LEU A 121 13.15 23.52 -2.80
N PRO A 122 12.15 23.25 -3.66
CA PRO A 122 11.97 24.03 -4.89
C PRO A 122 11.69 25.50 -4.60
N THR A 123 10.85 25.78 -3.59
CA THR A 123 10.52 27.16 -3.17
C THR A 123 11.74 27.88 -2.60
N PHE A 124 12.57 27.19 -1.83
CA PHE A 124 13.81 27.76 -1.32
C PHE A 124 14.77 28.08 -2.47
N LEU A 125 14.98 27.15 -3.40
CA LEU A 125 15.83 27.36 -4.56
C LEU A 125 15.35 28.56 -5.39
N THR A 126 14.05 28.72 -5.62
CA THR A 126 13.52 29.84 -6.40
C THR A 126 13.67 31.16 -5.68
N SER A 127 13.50 31.18 -4.36
CA SER A 127 13.72 32.39 -3.55
C SER A 127 15.18 32.88 -3.56
N LEU A 128 16.16 31.99 -3.75
CA LEU A 128 17.56 32.39 -3.95
C LEU A 128 17.76 33.11 -5.29
N LEU A 129 16.95 32.78 -6.29
CA LEU A 129 16.98 33.40 -7.61
C LEU A 129 16.16 34.70 -7.68
N ASP A 130 15.32 35.01 -6.68
CA ASP A 130 14.54 36.27 -6.60
C ASP A 130 15.42 37.52 -6.74
N ARG A 131 16.65 37.46 -6.23
CA ARG A 131 17.61 38.57 -6.31
C ARG A 131 17.93 38.97 -7.75
N PHE A 132 17.75 38.06 -8.72
CA PHE A 132 18.03 38.26 -10.14
C PHE A 132 16.78 38.46 -11.00
N LEU A 133 15.58 38.13 -10.50
CA LEU A 133 14.36 38.07 -11.28
C LEU A 133 13.37 39.18 -10.85
N ARG A 134 13.31 40.27 -11.62
CA ARG A 134 12.37 41.40 -11.38
C ARG A 134 10.94 41.16 -11.89
N SER A 135 10.73 40.15 -12.75
CA SER A 135 9.43 39.92 -13.39
C SER A 135 8.72 38.69 -12.79
N THR A 136 7.47 38.88 -12.37
CA THR A 136 6.62 37.82 -11.77
C THR A 136 6.43 36.63 -12.72
N VAL A 137 6.37 36.88 -14.03
CA VAL A 137 6.21 35.83 -15.03
C VAL A 137 7.45 34.93 -15.10
N VAL A 138 8.65 35.51 -15.08
CA VAL A 138 9.89 34.75 -15.13
C VAL A 138 10.12 33.98 -13.83
N TYR A 139 9.74 34.57 -12.69
CA TYR A 139 9.76 33.88 -11.40
C TYR A 139 8.89 32.62 -11.41
N ASN A 140 7.60 32.73 -11.80
CA ASN A 140 6.68 31.60 -11.83
C ASN A 140 7.13 30.50 -12.80
N LEU A 141 7.72 30.88 -13.94
CA LEU A 141 8.25 29.93 -14.91
C LEU A 141 9.47 29.18 -14.34
N MET A 142 10.34 29.89 -13.61
CA MET A 142 11.50 29.29 -12.96
C MET A 142 11.12 28.40 -11.79
N GLU A 143 10.09 28.77 -11.03
CA GLU A 143 9.52 27.91 -10.00
C GLU A 143 8.99 26.59 -10.56
N GLY A 144 8.23 26.64 -11.65
CA GLY A 144 7.79 25.44 -12.35
C GLY A 144 8.96 24.59 -12.83
N ALA A 145 9.95 25.22 -13.48
CA ALA A 145 11.11 24.52 -14.03
C ALA A 145 11.96 23.86 -12.94
N ILE A 146 12.22 24.53 -11.82
CA ILE A 146 12.96 23.98 -10.69
C ILE A 146 12.17 22.82 -10.06
N ARG A 147 10.85 22.95 -9.90
CA ARG A 147 10.01 21.87 -9.37
C ARG A 147 10.07 20.62 -10.25
N ILE A 148 9.98 20.77 -11.56
CA ILE A 148 10.12 19.68 -12.53
C ILE A 148 11.55 19.10 -12.47
N GLY A 149 12.57 19.97 -12.42
CA GLY A 149 13.97 19.55 -12.32
C GLY A 149 14.25 18.70 -11.08
N VAL A 150 13.77 19.12 -9.91
CA VAL A 150 13.89 18.36 -8.65
C VAL A 150 13.16 17.02 -8.76
N PHE A 151 11.96 17.00 -9.36
CA PHE A 151 11.21 15.77 -9.56
C PHE A 151 11.93 14.78 -10.49
N LEU A 152 12.46 15.26 -11.63
CA LEU A 152 13.22 14.42 -12.57
C LEU A 152 14.53 13.92 -11.95
N LEU A 153 15.23 14.78 -11.21
CA LEU A 153 16.43 14.39 -10.48
C LEU A 153 16.12 13.30 -9.45
N TYR A 154 15.05 13.46 -8.69
CA TYR A 154 14.59 12.44 -7.75
C TYR A 154 14.32 11.10 -8.46
N LEU A 155 13.60 11.10 -9.58
CA LEU A 155 13.34 9.90 -10.37
C LEU A 155 14.62 9.23 -10.87
N LEU A 156 15.60 10.01 -11.33
CA LEU A 156 16.91 9.49 -11.74
C LEU A 156 17.68 8.86 -10.57
N VAL A 157 17.63 9.45 -9.38
CA VAL A 157 18.30 8.85 -8.21
C VAL A 157 17.64 7.52 -7.83
N ILE A 158 16.32 7.47 -7.72
CA ILE A 158 15.63 6.24 -7.26
C ILE A 158 15.68 5.11 -8.29
N SER A 159 15.67 5.43 -9.59
CA SER A 159 15.74 4.43 -10.67
C SER A 159 17.08 3.70 -10.74
N ASN A 160 18.12 4.25 -10.12
CA ASN A 160 19.42 3.60 -10.01
C ASN A 160 19.50 2.57 -8.86
N LEU A 161 18.47 2.49 -8.01
CA LEU A 161 18.38 1.46 -6.97
C LEU A 161 17.97 0.13 -7.60
N ARG A 162 18.71 -0.94 -7.26
CA ARG A 162 18.56 -2.29 -7.83
C ARG A 162 17.14 -2.83 -7.64
N ASP A 163 16.53 -2.55 -6.51
CA ASP A 163 15.18 -3.04 -6.16
C ASP A 163 14.09 -2.40 -7.01
N ILE A 164 14.23 -1.09 -7.32
CA ILE A 164 13.26 -0.36 -8.14
C ILE A 164 13.38 -0.74 -9.61
N ARG A 165 14.59 -0.99 -10.10
CA ARG A 165 14.81 -1.46 -11.48
C ARG A 165 14.05 -2.76 -11.76
N ARG A 166 14.08 -3.71 -10.81
CA ARG A 166 13.33 -4.98 -10.91
C ARG A 166 11.82 -4.76 -11.00
N VAL A 167 11.27 -3.73 -10.35
CA VAL A 167 9.83 -3.41 -10.42
C VAL A 167 9.43 -2.86 -11.79
N PHE A 168 10.29 -2.08 -12.44
CA PHE A 168 10.05 -1.57 -13.79
C PHE A 168 10.24 -2.61 -14.91
N GLU A 169 10.84 -3.76 -14.60
CA GLU A 169 11.01 -4.88 -15.54
C GLU A 169 9.73 -5.73 -15.71
N TYR A 170 8.75 -5.60 -14.81
CA TYR A 170 7.44 -6.26 -14.87
C TYR A 170 6.38 -5.35 -15.48
#